data_AF-A0A0W0RZV3-F1
#
_entry.id   AF-A0A0W0RZV3-F1
#
_cell.length_a   1.000
_cell.length_b   1.000
_cell.length_c   1.000
_cell.angle_alpha   90.00
_cell.angle_beta   90.00
_cell.angle_gamma   90.00
#
_symmetry.space_group_name_H-M   'P 1'
#
loop_
_entity.id
_entity.type
_entity.pdbx_description
1 polymer ?
#
loop_
_entity_poly.entity_id
_entity_poly.type
_entity_poly.pdbx_seq_one_letter_code
_entity_poly.pdbx_strand_id
1 'polypeptide(L)'
;MVTKFTNINIETLVLVAVWRRPFVFQGCFKITKIETQERHFLFFRCESNIAKQTAILNDDFTPDAYEFTHLYHASSRIQLDSLDNACEQALYLLKYTLNLTLQHLLKNSKKSLTYMDEVAEEIVAQRIKPILNYGSWSGLENIGFAVAVDFNPQEEIGEAAASALTDEAKLGNSKLN
;
A
#
# COMPACT_ATOMS: atom_id res chain seq x y z
N MET A 1 26.47 3.26 21.14
CA MET A 1 25.01 3.03 21.32
C MET A 1 24.57 2.16 20.17
N VAL A 2 23.84 1.07 20.43
CA VAL A 2 23.20 0.32 19.34
C VAL A 2 21.98 1.13 18.93
N THR A 3 22.01 1.75 17.76
CA THR A 3 20.82 2.33 17.14
C THR A 3 19.84 1.20 16.90
N LYS A 4 18.72 1.20 17.61
CA LYS A 4 17.68 0.20 17.43
C LYS A 4 16.80 0.64 16.28
N PHE A 5 16.92 -0.07 15.16
CA PHE A 5 16.08 0.13 13.99
C PHE A 5 14.62 -0.27 14.26
N THR A 6 13.68 0.48 13.70
CA THR A 6 12.24 0.27 13.76
C THR A 6 11.86 -0.81 12.77
N ASN A 7 11.58 -2.01 13.28
CA ASN A 7 11.14 -3.11 12.43
C ASN A 7 9.62 -3.03 12.22
N ILE A 8 9.19 -3.16 10.98
CA ILE A 8 7.76 -3.06 10.64
C ILE A 8 7.33 -4.24 9.77
N ASN A 9 6.08 -4.66 9.93
CA ASN A 9 5.40 -5.52 8.98
C ASN A 9 4.44 -4.66 8.15
N ILE A 10 4.47 -4.83 6.83
CA ILE A 10 3.55 -4.16 5.90
C ILE A 10 2.67 -5.23 5.27
N GLU A 11 1.42 -5.28 5.71
CA GLU A 11 0.37 -6.08 5.11
C GLU A 11 -0.37 -5.25 4.06
N THR A 12 -0.31 -5.66 2.81
CA THR A 12 -0.98 -4.99 1.69
C THR A 12 -2.20 -5.77 1.29
N LEU A 13 -3.36 -5.14 1.41
CA LEU A 13 -4.65 -5.65 0.98
C LEU A 13 -5.07 -4.95 -0.30
N VAL A 14 -5.26 -5.70 -1.38
CA VAL A 14 -5.86 -5.23 -2.63
C VAL A 14 -7.32 -5.65 -2.66
N LEU A 15 -8.21 -4.66 -2.60
CA LEU A 15 -9.66 -4.85 -2.60
C LEU A 15 -10.23 -4.78 -4.01
N VAL A 16 -9.62 -3.96 -4.85
CA VAL A 16 -10.04 -3.73 -6.22
C VAL A 16 -8.81 -3.83 -7.11
N ALA A 17 -8.88 -4.68 -8.12
CA ALA A 17 -7.92 -4.72 -9.20
C ALA A 17 -8.67 -4.63 -10.55
N VAL A 18 -8.47 -3.53 -11.25
CA VAL A 18 -8.98 -3.30 -12.62
C VAL A 18 -7.82 -3.52 -13.58
N TRP A 19 -7.91 -4.59 -14.38
CA TRP A 19 -6.88 -4.98 -15.35
C TRP A 19 -7.10 -4.40 -16.75
N ARG A 20 -7.99 -3.42 -16.87
CA ARG A 20 -8.12 -2.59 -18.07
C ARG A 20 -7.22 -1.38 -17.93
N ARG A 21 -6.47 -1.00 -18.96
CA ARG A 21 -5.51 0.11 -18.87
C ARG A 21 -6.18 1.49 -18.67
N PRO A 22 -5.55 2.38 -17.89
CA PRO A 22 -4.41 2.10 -16.99
C PRO A 22 -4.85 1.13 -15.89
N PHE A 23 -3.99 0.19 -15.48
CA PHE A 23 -4.40 -0.73 -14.40
C PHE A 23 -4.65 0.07 -13.14
N VAL A 24 -5.73 -0.24 -12.42
CA VAL A 24 -6.10 0.48 -11.20
C VAL A 24 -6.17 -0.50 -10.04
N PHE A 25 -5.47 -0.18 -8.95
CA PHE A 25 -5.47 -0.93 -7.71
C PHE A 25 -5.97 -0.06 -6.58
N GLN A 26 -6.88 -0.57 -5.77
CA GLN A 26 -7.34 0.11 -4.55
C GLN A 26 -7.35 -0.85 -3.38
N GLY A 27 -7.03 -0.33 -2.20
CA GLY A 27 -6.80 -1.17 -1.06
C GLY A 27 -6.32 -0.43 0.17
N CYS A 28 -5.73 -1.18 1.10
CA CYS A 28 -5.08 -0.61 2.27
C CYS A 28 -3.74 -1.28 2.57
N PHE A 29 -2.83 -0.49 3.13
CA PHE A 29 -1.67 -0.98 3.85
C PHE A 29 -1.97 -0.96 5.34
N LYS A 30 -1.72 -2.08 6.02
CA LYS A 30 -1.66 -2.17 7.47
C LYS A 30 -0.19 -2.30 7.84
N ILE A 31 0.33 -1.26 8.48
CA ILE A 31 1.72 -1.17 8.93
C ILE A 31 1.73 -1.46 10.42
N THR A 32 2.50 -2.47 10.85
CA THR A 32 2.59 -2.87 12.26
C THR A 32 4.03 -2.70 12.74
N LYS A 33 4.27 -1.91 13.79
CA LYS A 33 5.56 -1.90 14.49
C LYS A 33 5.72 -3.22 15.23
N ILE A 34 6.78 -3.97 14.96
CA ILE A 34 6.95 -5.33 15.50
C ILE A 34 7.11 -5.28 17.03
N GLU A 35 7.86 -4.32 17.55
CA GLU A 35 8.17 -4.23 18.97
C GLU A 35 6.96 -3.80 19.81
N THR A 36 6.17 -2.84 19.32
CA THR A 36 5.07 -2.23 20.09
C THR A 36 3.70 -2.79 19.75
N GLN A 37 3.59 -3.51 18.62
CA GLN A 37 2.32 -3.96 18.04
C GLN A 37 1.36 -2.81 17.66
N GLU A 38 1.88 -1.58 17.59
CA GLU A 38 1.16 -0.40 17.11
C GLU A 38 0.84 -0.57 15.61
N ARG A 39 -0.37 -0.17 15.20
CA ARG A 39 -0.90 -0.39 13.85
C ARG A 39 -1.33 0.92 13.21
N HIS A 40 -0.82 1.18 12.01
CA HIS A 40 -1.22 2.30 11.18
C HIS A 40 -1.86 1.80 9.88
N PHE A 41 -2.88 2.51 9.42
CA PHE A 41 -3.62 2.14 8.21
C PHE A 41 -3.51 3.26 7.18
N LEU A 42 -3.04 2.89 5.98
CA LEU A 42 -3.03 3.77 4.82
C LEU A 42 -3.96 3.23 3.75
N PHE A 43 -4.86 4.06 3.25
CA PHE A 43 -5.77 3.70 2.16
C PHE A 43 -5.27 4.29 0.86
N PHE A 44 -5.26 3.49 -0.21
CA PHE A 44 -4.63 3.90 -1.47
C PHE A 44 -5.52 3.69 -2.68
N ARG A 45 -5.27 4.53 -3.70
CA ARG A 45 -5.57 4.27 -5.10
C ARG A 45 -4.30 4.45 -5.92
N CYS A 46 -3.90 3.39 -6.58
CA CYS A 46 -2.72 3.32 -7.43
C CYS A 46 -3.15 3.11 -8.89
N GLU A 47 -2.62 3.94 -9.80
CA GLU A 47 -2.64 3.66 -11.23
C GLU A 47 -1.30 3.08 -11.64
N SER A 48 -1.32 2.12 -12.55
CA SER A 48 -0.11 1.55 -13.11
C SER A 48 -0.11 1.69 -14.63
N ASN A 49 1.02 2.20 -15.13
CA ASN A 49 1.31 2.31 -16.56
C ASN A 49 1.82 0.97 -17.16
N ILE A 50 1.92 -0.08 -16.34
CA ILE A 50 2.40 -1.39 -16.78
C ILE A 50 1.50 -1.92 -17.90
N ALA A 51 2.16 -2.35 -18.96
CA ALA A 51 1.48 -2.72 -20.19
C ALA A 51 0.64 -4.00 -20.06
N LYS A 52 1.16 -5.02 -19.38
CA LYS A 52 0.55 -6.35 -19.33
C LYS A 52 0.77 -6.95 -17.95
N GLN A 53 -0.15 -7.77 -17.47
CA GLN A 53 0.01 -8.49 -16.20
C GLN A 53 1.30 -9.33 -16.16
N THR A 54 1.73 -9.89 -17.30
CA THR A 54 2.99 -10.64 -17.39
C THR A 54 4.23 -9.82 -17.07
N ALA A 55 4.21 -8.51 -17.33
CA ALA A 55 5.32 -7.62 -16.98
C ALA A 55 5.47 -7.47 -15.46
N ILE A 56 4.35 -7.46 -14.72
CA ILE A 56 4.38 -7.47 -13.24
C ILE A 56 5.11 -8.71 -12.71
N LEU A 57 4.99 -9.84 -13.41
CA LEU A 57 5.59 -11.12 -13.00
C LEU A 57 7.06 -11.28 -13.40
N ASN A 58 7.45 -10.72 -14.55
CA ASN A 58 8.69 -11.08 -15.23
C ASN A 58 9.72 -9.94 -15.28
N ASP A 59 9.27 -8.69 -15.18
CA ASP A 59 10.16 -7.54 -15.28
C ASP A 59 10.64 -7.12 -13.89
N ASP A 60 11.79 -6.44 -13.84
CA ASP A 60 12.32 -5.89 -12.60
C ASP A 60 11.41 -4.81 -12.03
N PHE A 61 11.32 -4.74 -10.70
CA PHE A 61 10.52 -3.73 -10.03
C PHE A 61 11.00 -2.32 -10.38
N THR A 62 10.06 -1.48 -10.83
CA THR A 62 10.30 -0.06 -11.09
C THR A 62 9.24 0.77 -10.35
N PRO A 63 9.61 1.65 -9.40
CA PRO A 63 8.64 2.43 -8.63
C PRO A 63 7.84 3.42 -9.49
N ASP A 64 8.39 3.87 -10.62
CA ASP A 64 7.71 4.77 -11.57
C ASP A 64 6.56 4.08 -12.32
N ALA A 65 6.49 2.75 -12.23
CA ALA A 65 5.41 1.98 -12.82
C ALA A 65 4.11 2.02 -12.00
N TYR A 66 4.17 2.62 -10.79
CA TYR A 66 3.09 2.69 -9.81
C TYR A 66 2.90 4.14 -9.35
N GLU A 67 1.75 4.72 -9.65
CA GLU A 67 1.40 6.08 -9.29
C GLU A 67 0.27 6.09 -8.27
N PHE A 68 0.58 6.44 -7.03
CA PHE A 68 -0.46 6.70 -6.03
C PHE A 68 -1.16 8.01 -6.35
N THR A 69 -2.29 7.93 -7.06
CA THR A 69 -3.16 9.10 -7.27
C THR A 69 -3.81 9.56 -5.96
N HIS A 70 -4.04 8.62 -5.03
CA HIS A 70 -4.60 8.92 -3.72
C HIS A 70 -3.93 8.06 -2.65
N LEU A 71 -3.57 8.69 -1.53
CA LEU A 71 -3.08 8.03 -0.32
C LEU A 71 -3.68 8.77 0.88
N TYR A 72 -4.26 8.03 1.81
CA TYR A 72 -4.95 8.58 2.98
C TYR A 72 -4.45 7.92 4.25
N HIS A 73 -4.23 8.73 5.29
CA HIS A 73 -4.14 8.27 6.67
C HIS A 73 -5.41 8.67 7.40
N ALA A 74 -6.15 7.69 7.93
CA ALA A 74 -7.52 7.89 8.41
C ALA A 74 -8.40 8.60 7.34
N SER A 75 -8.93 9.78 7.63
CA SER A 75 -9.74 10.59 6.69
C SER A 75 -8.94 11.69 5.98
N SER A 76 -7.64 11.82 6.26
CA SER A 76 -6.79 12.89 5.74
C SER A 76 -6.00 12.40 4.54
N ARG A 77 -6.10 13.13 3.41
CA ARG A 77 -5.28 12.87 2.21
C ARG A 77 -3.85 13.32 2.47
N ILE A 78 -2.89 12.44 2.24
CA ILE A 78 -1.47 12.77 2.26
C ILE A 78 -1.14 13.55 0.98
N GLN A 79 -0.50 14.71 1.11
CA GLN A 79 0.00 15.46 -0.04
C GLN A 79 1.27 14.81 -0.58
N LEU A 80 1.20 14.30 -1.82
CA LEU A 80 2.31 13.55 -2.43
C LEU A 80 3.29 14.47 -3.18
N ASP A 81 2.90 15.69 -3.50
CA ASP A 81 3.70 16.64 -4.29
C ASP A 81 4.78 17.36 -3.47
N SER A 82 4.77 17.19 -2.14
CA SER A 82 5.60 17.94 -1.20
C SER A 82 6.25 17.04 -0.15
N LEU A 83 6.62 15.82 -0.55
CA LEU A 83 7.22 14.84 0.34
C LEU A 83 8.70 15.14 0.58
N ASP A 84 9.15 14.93 1.82
CA ASP A 84 10.58 14.90 2.10
C ASP A 84 11.18 13.56 1.66
N ASN A 85 12.51 13.46 1.68
CA ASN A 85 13.23 12.24 1.27
C ASN A 85 12.78 11.01 2.08
N ALA A 86 12.50 11.13 3.38
CA ALA A 86 12.06 9.97 4.18
C ALA A 86 10.67 9.47 3.73
N CYS A 87 9.77 10.40 3.40
CA CYS A 87 8.47 10.08 2.83
C CYS A 87 8.57 9.51 1.39
N GLU A 88 9.51 9.96 0.57
CA GLU A 88 9.78 9.36 -0.75
C GLU A 88 10.24 7.90 -0.61
N GLN A 89 11.14 7.61 0.33
CA GLN A 89 11.56 6.22 0.61
C GLN A 89 10.42 5.38 1.18
N ALA A 90 9.57 5.95 2.03
CA ALA A 90 8.36 5.30 2.52
C ALA A 90 7.41 4.95 1.35
N LEU A 91 7.20 5.87 0.41
CA LEU A 91 6.41 5.59 -0.79
C LEU A 91 7.02 4.48 -1.65
N TYR A 92 8.34 4.47 -1.80
CA TYR A 92 9.04 3.39 -2.50
C TYR A 92 8.72 2.03 -1.89
N LEU A 93 8.78 1.92 -0.55
CA LEU A 93 8.42 0.69 0.16
C LEU A 93 6.97 0.27 -0.10
N LEU A 94 6.01 1.20 -0.04
CA LEU A 94 4.59 0.90 -0.31
C LEU A 94 4.35 0.44 -1.76
N LYS A 95 5.06 1.03 -2.73
CA LYS A 95 4.99 0.59 -4.13
C LYS A 95 5.58 -0.79 -4.31
N TYR A 96 6.69 -1.07 -3.63
CA TYR A 96 7.36 -2.37 -3.67
C TYR A 96 6.48 -3.48 -3.08
N THR A 97 5.89 -3.25 -1.91
CA THR A 97 4.98 -4.23 -1.27
C THR A 97 3.71 -4.44 -2.09
N LEU A 98 3.18 -3.40 -2.75
CA LEU A 98 2.10 -3.53 -3.72
C LEU A 98 2.52 -4.43 -4.90
N ASN A 99 3.69 -4.20 -5.51
CA ASN A 99 4.19 -5.05 -6.59
C ASN A 99 4.30 -6.52 -6.16
N LEU A 100 4.90 -6.80 -5.00
CA LEU A 100 4.99 -8.17 -4.46
C LEU A 100 3.61 -8.79 -4.27
N THR A 101 2.64 -8.01 -3.77
CA THR A 101 1.26 -8.45 -3.57
C THR A 101 0.61 -8.82 -4.89
N LEU A 102 0.76 -7.98 -5.93
CA LEU A 102 0.23 -8.24 -7.26
C LEU A 102 0.91 -9.46 -7.91
N GLN A 103 2.22 -9.65 -7.72
CA GLN A 103 2.90 -10.86 -8.19
C GLN A 103 2.34 -12.12 -7.54
N HIS A 104 2.10 -12.10 -6.23
CA HIS A 104 1.48 -13.22 -5.52
C HIS A 104 0.04 -13.45 -6.00
N LEU A 105 -0.75 -12.40 -6.18
CA LEU A 105 -2.11 -12.48 -6.71
C LEU A 105 -2.12 -13.16 -8.08
N LEU A 106 -1.25 -12.71 -9.00
CA LEU A 106 -1.18 -13.23 -10.37
C LEU A 106 -0.70 -14.68 -10.41
N LYS A 107 0.32 -15.03 -9.61
CA LYS A 107 0.83 -16.42 -9.46
C LYS A 107 -0.21 -17.36 -8.86
N ASN A 108 -1.05 -16.86 -7.94
CA ASN A 108 -2.04 -17.65 -7.21
C ASN A 108 -3.47 -17.46 -7.73
N SER A 109 -3.67 -16.81 -8.88
CA SER A 109 -4.99 -16.49 -9.46
C SER A 109 -5.87 -17.72 -9.76
N LYS A 110 -5.30 -18.93 -9.83
CA LYS A 110 -6.07 -20.19 -9.89
C LYS A 110 -6.61 -20.66 -8.53
N LYS A 111 -6.19 -20.04 -7.43
CA LYS A 111 -6.52 -20.40 -6.03
C LYS A 111 -7.05 -19.24 -5.19
N SER A 112 -7.14 -18.01 -5.71
CA SER A 112 -7.60 -16.86 -4.93
C SER A 112 -9.14 -16.86 -4.79
N LEU A 113 -9.66 -17.82 -4.03
CA LEU A 113 -10.90 -17.64 -3.29
C LEU A 113 -10.50 -17.33 -1.84
N THR A 114 -10.70 -16.06 -1.48
CA THR A 114 -11.05 -15.56 -0.15
C THR A 114 -10.21 -16.06 1.03
N TYR A 115 -9.32 -15.20 1.52
CA TYR A 115 -8.96 -15.19 2.94
C TYR A 115 -8.94 -13.74 3.43
N MET A 116 -10.13 -13.19 3.63
CA MET A 116 -10.32 -12.06 4.52
C MET A 116 -11.41 -12.47 5.50
N ASP A 117 -11.15 -12.27 6.79
CA ASP A 117 -12.15 -12.49 7.83
C ASP A 117 -13.32 -11.53 7.56
N GLU A 118 -14.58 -12.01 7.56
CA GLU A 118 -15.76 -11.23 7.14
C GLU A 118 -15.88 -9.90 7.90
N VAL A 119 -15.39 -9.87 9.15
CA VAL A 119 -15.34 -8.67 10.00
C VAL A 119 -14.32 -7.63 9.52
N ALA A 120 -13.17 -8.08 9.00
CA ALA A 120 -12.17 -7.19 8.41
C ALA A 120 -12.66 -6.63 7.07
N GLU A 121 -13.36 -7.45 6.27
CA GLU A 121 -14.00 -7.03 5.03
C GLU A 121 -14.98 -5.88 5.26
N GLU A 122 -15.85 -6.02 6.26
CA GLU A 122 -16.91 -5.05 6.52
C GLU A 122 -16.35 -3.72 7.08
N ILE A 123 -15.37 -3.76 7.98
CA ILE A 123 -14.73 -2.55 8.52
C ILE A 123 -13.97 -1.79 7.42
N VAL A 124 -13.27 -2.53 6.56
CA VAL A 124 -12.52 -1.98 5.45
C VAL A 124 -13.48 -1.43 4.40
N ALA A 125 -14.54 -2.16 4.03
CA ALA A 125 -15.57 -1.68 3.13
C ALA A 125 -16.24 -0.39 3.66
N GLN A 126 -16.62 -0.33 4.93
CA GLN A 126 -17.25 0.84 5.53
C GLN A 126 -16.34 2.07 5.57
N ARG A 127 -15.04 1.90 5.85
CA ARG A 127 -14.06 3.01 5.88
C ARG A 127 -13.67 3.51 4.50
N ILE A 128 -13.62 2.62 3.51
CA ILE A 128 -13.17 2.98 2.17
C ILE A 128 -14.35 3.42 1.28
N LYS A 129 -15.60 3.02 1.56
CA LYS A 129 -16.80 3.46 0.83
C LYS A 129 -16.90 4.98 0.61
N PRO A 130 -16.68 5.87 1.60
CA PRO A 130 -16.68 7.31 1.37
C PRO A 130 -15.48 7.80 0.54
N ILE A 131 -14.34 7.10 0.60
CA ILE A 131 -13.10 7.43 -0.15
C ILE A 131 -13.20 6.96 -1.61
N LEU A 132 -13.91 5.85 -1.86
CA LEU A 132 -14.04 5.22 -3.19
C LEU A 132 -15.19 5.78 -4.05
N ASN A 133 -16.08 6.60 -3.50
CA ASN A 133 -17.23 7.16 -4.23
C ASN A 133 -16.85 8.21 -5.30
N TYR A 134 -15.57 8.38 -5.61
CA TYR A 134 -15.08 9.31 -6.65
C TYR A 134 -15.02 8.71 -8.08
N GLY A 135 -15.53 7.49 -8.33
CA GLY A 135 -15.56 6.90 -9.67
C GLY A 135 -16.69 5.90 -9.89
N SER A 136 -17.25 5.87 -11.11
CA SER A 136 -18.30 4.93 -11.52
C SER A 136 -17.74 3.51 -11.65
N TRP A 137 -18.41 2.55 -11.02
CA TRP A 137 -17.97 1.16 -10.90
C TRP A 137 -18.59 0.29 -11.99
N SER A 138 -17.80 -0.11 -12.98
CA SER A 138 -18.15 -1.20 -13.91
C SER A 138 -16.89 -2.01 -14.26
N GLY A 139 -16.88 -3.31 -13.98
CA GLY A 139 -15.80 -4.24 -14.37
C GLY A 139 -14.85 -4.68 -13.24
N LEU A 140 -15.36 -4.99 -12.05
CA LEU A 140 -14.58 -5.60 -10.97
C LEU A 140 -14.27 -7.06 -11.33
N GLU A 141 -12.99 -7.41 -11.49
CA GLU A 141 -12.59 -8.78 -11.85
C GLU A 141 -12.02 -9.57 -10.67
N ASN A 142 -11.43 -8.94 -9.65
CA ASN A 142 -10.93 -9.62 -8.43
C ASN A 142 -11.14 -8.75 -7.18
N ILE A 143 -11.76 -9.32 -6.14
CA ILE A 143 -12.00 -8.67 -4.84
C ILE A 143 -11.31 -9.49 -3.73
N GLY A 144 -10.53 -8.83 -2.87
CA GLY A 144 -10.06 -9.36 -1.58
C GLY A 144 -8.83 -10.27 -1.62
N PHE A 145 -7.63 -9.69 -1.78
CA PHE A 145 -6.35 -10.41 -1.66
C PHE A 145 -5.34 -9.65 -0.80
N ALA A 146 -4.72 -10.32 0.17
CA ALA A 146 -3.73 -9.72 1.07
C ALA A 146 -2.40 -10.48 1.07
N VAL A 147 -1.29 -9.75 1.16
CA VAL A 147 0.06 -10.28 1.39
C VAL A 147 0.78 -9.44 2.44
N ALA A 148 1.44 -10.11 3.39
CA ALA A 148 2.27 -9.47 4.39
C ALA A 148 3.75 -9.57 4.03
N VAL A 149 4.48 -8.47 4.22
CA VAL A 149 5.92 -8.36 3.98
C VAL A 149 6.59 -7.79 5.23
N ASP A 150 7.55 -8.52 5.79
CA ASP A 150 8.38 -8.03 6.89
C ASP A 150 9.50 -7.12 6.37
N PHE A 151 9.71 -5.98 7.03
CA PHE A 151 10.75 -5.02 6.72
C PHE A 151 11.60 -4.74 7.97
N ASN A 152 12.86 -5.15 7.92
CA ASN A 152 13.82 -5.06 9.02
C ASN A 152 15.05 -4.25 8.56
N PRO A 153 14.99 -2.91 8.56
CA PRO A 153 16.05 -2.09 8.00
C PRO A 153 17.36 -2.28 8.75
N GLN A 154 18.49 -2.27 8.03
CA GLN A 154 19.84 -2.34 8.60
C GLN A 154 20.66 -1.08 8.31
N GLU A 155 20.06 -0.15 7.56
CA GLU A 155 20.64 1.08 7.05
C GLU A 155 19.76 2.29 7.39
N GLU A 156 20.38 3.46 7.54
CA GLU A 156 19.70 4.69 7.97
C GLU A 156 18.56 5.13 7.05
N ILE A 157 18.69 4.86 5.75
CA ILE A 157 17.66 5.19 4.75
C ILE A 157 16.41 4.33 4.96
N GLY A 158 16.60 3.03 5.16
CA GLY A 158 15.53 2.10 5.48
C GLY A 158 14.85 2.44 6.80
N GLU A 159 15.63 2.84 7.81
CA GLU A 159 15.10 3.30 9.09
C GLU A 159 14.23 4.55 8.95
N ALA A 160 14.71 5.53 8.18
CA ALA A 160 13.97 6.76 7.93
C ALA A 160 12.62 6.47 7.25
N ALA A 161 12.59 5.52 6.31
CA ALA A 161 11.37 5.08 5.64
C ALA A 161 10.40 4.39 6.61
N ALA A 162 10.88 3.44 7.42
CA ALA A 162 10.06 2.74 8.42
C ALA A 162 9.50 3.69 9.47
N SER A 163 10.32 4.63 9.94
CA SER A 163 9.90 5.70 10.84
C SER A 163 8.84 6.60 10.20
N ALA A 164 9.02 7.02 8.94
CA ALA A 164 8.04 7.86 8.24
C ALA A 164 6.68 7.18 8.05
N LEU A 165 6.65 5.86 7.84
CA LEU A 165 5.42 5.07 7.74
C LEU A 165 4.67 4.88 9.06
N THR A 166 5.31 5.19 10.18
CA THR A 166 4.78 4.92 11.51
C THR A 166 4.78 6.13 12.44
N ASP A 167 5.14 7.29 11.91
CA ASP A 167 5.07 8.59 12.55
C ASP A 167 3.80 9.30 12.08
N GLU A 168 2.78 9.33 12.93
CA GLU A 168 1.52 10.00 12.65
C GLU A 168 1.71 11.50 12.39
N ALA A 169 2.71 12.14 13.01
CA ALA A 169 2.99 13.54 12.78
C ALA A 169 3.53 13.76 11.36
N LYS A 170 4.35 12.85 10.81
CA LYS A 170 4.83 12.97 9.42
C LYS A 170 3.75 12.65 8.39
N LEU A 171 2.91 11.65 8.66
CA LEU A 171 1.78 11.30 7.79
C LEU A 171 0.65 12.34 7.84
N GLY A 172 0.46 12.99 9.00
CA GLY A 172 -0.55 14.03 9.25
C GLY A 172 -0.10 15.46 8.90
N ASN A 173 1.18 15.79 9.04
CA ASN A 173 1.73 17.13 8.77
C ASN A 173 2.16 17.36 7.32
N SER A 174 1.77 16.51 6.36
CA SER A 174 1.86 16.90 4.93
C SER A 174 1.01 18.15 4.59
N LYS A 175 0.30 18.72 5.58
CA LYS A 175 0.03 20.15 5.66
C LYS A 175 0.18 20.65 7.10
N LEU A 176 1.13 21.54 7.34
CA LEU A 176 0.96 22.71 8.21
C LEU A 176 2.05 23.73 7.86
N ASN A 177 1.87 24.36 6.68
CA ASN A 177 2.07 25.80 6.44
C ASN A 177 1.36 26.19 5.14
#